data_AF-A0A963Q4T8-F1
#
_entry.id   AF-A0A963Q4T8-F1
#
_cell.length_a   1.000
_cell.length_b   1.000
_cell.length_c   1.000
_cell.angle_alpha   90.00
_cell.angle_beta   90.00
_cell.angle_gamma   90.00
#
_symmetry.space_group_name_H-M   'P 1'
#
loop_
_entity.id
_entity.type
_entity.pdbx_description
1 polymer ?
#
loop_
_entity_poly.entity_id
_entity_poly.type
_entity_poly.pdbx_seq_one_letter_code
_entity_poly.pdbx_strand_id
1 'polypeptide(L)'
;MAVRDRSRRLPPFEPPGPGSWALDLAHFPRPLTRYFQTTHAPAYRSGSQEFARFYGLLIDGLQIAYVNGFAYRQLLPVPEPELPARLARAAQVFKRRPWREQLHDWDKRHKPAAIRKHRELQTVDPDALSDAALVDYLTTCRDHHAAMITQHMRYTAGALLPTGDFLAHAGDWTGLPPAELVGLLSGSADVSAGGSDEMRVLKAAFAEDSAAREVLAADGDPADVLASSGQPAEVLAQLRALPGEAGKAVNGYLDLVGYRIVDGFDIAEPSALELPDALLRAINIAVFEPMRREGDLQAQTAAVREKVPALRQGAFDAMLDEARHSYRLRDERGIYSDIWAAGLMRRAALAAGRRVERRGRIATAAHMLDATLDEMCALVAGKSDPDGELLAERAAYRARYSAKDAPATLGSPAPAPPDLQALPAPVARVMRALQVSLDHLSADSQAQHADTVLYGLAASKGVYEGPARCVSSSAEFDRIVKGDVLVTES
;
A
#
# COMPACT_ATOMS: atom_id res chain seq x y z
N MET A 1 -12.36 24.15 -14.20
CA MET A 1 -10.90 24.37 -14.18
C MET A 1 -10.61 25.71 -13.52
N ALA A 2 -10.29 25.72 -12.23
CA ALA A 2 -9.74 26.92 -11.60
C ALA A 2 -8.33 27.15 -12.15
N VAL A 3 -8.06 28.35 -12.66
CA VAL A 3 -6.73 28.77 -13.12
C VAL A 3 -5.79 28.66 -11.91
N ARG A 4 -4.87 27.68 -11.93
CA ARG A 4 -3.84 27.53 -10.90
C ARG A 4 -3.07 28.86 -10.83
N ASP A 5 -3.20 29.60 -9.73
CA ASP A 5 -2.42 30.81 -9.50
C ASP A 5 -0.93 30.43 -9.40
N ARG A 6 -0.20 30.55 -10.51
CA ARG A 6 1.23 30.22 -10.63
C ARG A 6 2.16 31.19 -9.86
N SER A 7 1.62 32.14 -9.07
CA SER A 7 2.41 33.20 -8.42
C SER A 7 3.32 32.72 -7.29
N ARG A 8 2.92 31.73 -6.47
CA ARG A 8 3.81 31.10 -5.47
C ARG A 8 4.64 30.01 -6.16
N ARG A 9 5.92 30.29 -6.47
CA ARG A 9 6.89 29.27 -6.92
C ARG A 9 7.24 28.34 -5.76
N LEU A 10 7.45 27.06 -6.06
CA LEU A 10 8.00 26.11 -5.09
C LEU A 10 9.37 26.60 -4.59
N PRO A 11 9.72 26.36 -3.30
CA PRO A 11 11.08 26.60 -2.83
C PRO A 11 12.09 25.81 -3.67
N PRO A 12 13.37 26.21 -3.69
CA PRO A 12 14.43 25.42 -4.33
C PRO A 12 14.42 23.97 -3.83
N PHE A 13 14.72 23.03 -4.74
CA PHE A 13 14.88 21.63 -4.40
C PHE A 13 16.36 21.35 -4.16
N GLU A 14 16.75 21.35 -2.90
CA GLU A 14 18.12 21.01 -2.49
C GLU A 14 18.23 19.52 -2.15
N PRO A 15 19.29 18.83 -2.58
CA PRO A 15 19.53 17.44 -2.18
C PRO A 15 19.62 17.35 -0.65
N PRO A 16 18.88 16.43 -0.01
CA PRO A 16 18.84 16.34 1.46
C PRO A 16 20.14 15.77 2.06
N GLY A 17 21.04 15.28 1.23
CA GLY A 17 22.35 14.77 1.60
C GLY A 17 23.18 14.41 0.36
N PRO A 18 24.41 13.89 0.55
CA PRO A 18 25.28 13.51 -0.56
C PRO A 18 24.71 12.36 -1.41
N GLY A 19 25.14 12.28 -2.66
CA GLY A 19 24.79 11.22 -3.61
C GLY A 19 23.51 11.48 -4.40
N SER A 20 23.02 10.44 -5.08
CA SER A 20 21.83 10.49 -5.93
C SER A 20 20.56 10.23 -5.12
N TRP A 21 19.55 11.06 -5.34
CA TRP A 21 18.22 10.94 -4.75
C TRP A 21 17.19 10.88 -5.88
N ALA A 22 16.31 9.88 -5.85
CA ALA A 22 15.26 9.69 -6.86
C ALA A 22 13.88 9.94 -6.25
N LEU A 23 13.06 10.73 -6.94
CA LEU A 23 11.67 10.99 -6.56
C LEU A 23 10.87 9.68 -6.54
N ASP A 24 10.11 9.44 -5.49
CA ASP A 24 9.29 8.23 -5.33
C ASP A 24 7.86 8.47 -5.82
N LEU A 25 7.71 8.48 -7.14
CA LEU A 25 6.42 8.67 -7.80
C LEU A 25 5.45 7.51 -7.55
N ALA A 26 5.96 6.28 -7.56
CA ALA A 26 5.14 5.07 -7.50
C ALA A 26 4.41 4.88 -6.15
N HIS A 27 4.92 5.47 -5.06
CA HIS A 27 4.29 5.36 -3.75
C HIS A 27 3.74 6.68 -3.23
N PHE A 28 4.33 7.81 -3.65
CA PHE A 28 4.04 9.14 -3.09
C PHE A 28 3.89 10.19 -4.21
N PRO A 29 2.77 10.17 -4.96
CA PRO A 29 2.57 11.05 -6.12
C PRO A 29 2.28 12.52 -5.75
N ARG A 30 2.13 12.83 -4.46
CA ARG A 30 1.77 14.15 -3.91
C ARG A 30 2.68 14.50 -2.72
N PRO A 31 2.83 15.79 -2.36
CA PRO A 31 3.50 16.14 -1.11
C PRO A 31 2.78 15.52 0.09
N LEU A 32 3.55 14.93 1.01
CA LEU A 32 3.03 14.21 2.17
C LEU A 32 2.80 15.14 3.38
N THR A 33 1.98 14.70 4.33
CA THR A 33 1.72 15.46 5.58
C THR A 33 2.99 15.60 6.41
N ARG A 34 3.08 16.66 7.21
CA ARG A 34 4.24 16.87 8.11
C ARG A 34 4.38 15.74 9.12
N TYR A 35 3.27 15.18 9.61
CA TYR A 35 3.25 13.97 10.42
C TYR A 35 3.94 12.78 9.73
N PHE A 36 3.57 12.49 8.48
CA PHE A 36 4.12 11.33 7.78
C PHE A 36 5.61 11.53 7.49
N GLN A 37 6.02 12.75 7.14
CA GLN A 37 7.41 13.08 6.90
C GLN A 37 8.32 12.77 8.11
N THR A 38 7.89 13.11 9.33
CA THR A 38 8.67 12.89 10.55
C THR A 38 8.59 11.45 11.06
N THR A 39 7.48 10.75 10.81
CA THR A 39 7.26 9.38 11.30
C THR A 39 7.85 8.32 10.36
N HIS A 40 7.70 8.49 9.05
CA HIS A 40 8.05 7.48 8.06
C HIS A 40 9.56 7.30 7.89
N ALA A 41 10.33 8.38 7.74
CA ALA A 41 11.74 8.27 7.34
C ALA A 41 12.61 7.44 8.32
N PRO A 42 12.53 7.62 9.66
CA PRO A 42 13.29 6.81 10.60
C PRO A 42 12.87 5.34 10.62
N ALA A 43 11.56 5.07 10.63
CA ALA A 43 11.00 3.71 10.64
C ALA A 43 11.33 2.94 9.35
N TYR A 44 11.17 3.60 8.21
CA TYR A 44 11.51 3.07 6.89
C TYR A 44 12.99 2.66 6.83
N ARG A 45 13.89 3.56 7.27
CA ARG A 45 15.33 3.27 7.32
C ARG A 45 15.62 2.08 8.23
N SER A 46 15.07 2.09 9.45
CA SER A 46 15.28 1.01 10.43
C SER A 46 14.86 -0.36 9.89
N GLY A 47 13.62 -0.50 9.39
CA GLY A 47 13.17 -1.77 8.84
C GLY A 47 13.94 -2.18 7.58
N SER A 48 14.41 -1.20 6.80
CA SER A 48 15.21 -1.48 5.61
C SER A 48 16.58 -2.08 5.91
N GLN A 49 17.24 -1.56 6.96
CA GLN A 49 18.53 -2.06 7.41
C GLN A 49 18.43 -3.47 7.97
N GLU A 50 17.32 -3.79 8.64
CA GLU A 50 17.07 -5.13 9.15
C GLU A 50 16.96 -6.16 8.04
N PHE A 51 16.15 -5.92 6.99
CA PHE A 51 16.06 -6.88 5.89
C PHE A 51 17.37 -6.98 5.12
N ALA A 52 18.08 -5.87 4.94
CA ALA A 52 19.36 -5.87 4.24
C ALA A 52 20.38 -6.77 4.95
N ARG A 53 20.53 -6.62 6.29
CA ARG A 53 21.38 -7.48 7.11
C ARG A 53 20.91 -8.93 7.07
N PHE A 54 19.61 -9.16 7.23
CA PHE A 54 19.03 -10.49 7.31
C PHE A 54 19.24 -11.32 6.04
N TYR A 55 19.24 -10.70 4.86
CA TYR A 55 19.46 -11.36 3.58
C TYR A 55 20.89 -11.23 3.03
N GLY A 56 21.79 -10.53 3.74
CA GLY A 56 23.15 -10.31 3.26
C GLY A 56 23.21 -9.40 2.03
N LEU A 57 22.26 -8.48 1.88
CA LEU A 57 22.23 -7.57 0.73
C LEU A 57 23.43 -6.63 0.75
N LEU A 58 23.89 -6.22 -0.44
CA LEU A 58 25.02 -5.31 -0.63
C LEU A 58 24.65 -3.83 -0.46
N ILE A 59 23.67 -3.59 0.41
CA ILE A 59 23.18 -2.28 0.80
C ILE A 59 23.16 -2.20 2.33
N ASP A 60 23.40 -1.04 2.91
CA ASP A 60 23.10 -0.79 4.32
C ASP A 60 21.59 -0.83 4.53
N GLY A 61 20.85 -0.14 3.64
CA GLY A 61 19.41 -0.05 3.64
C GLY A 61 18.92 0.95 2.60
N LEU A 62 17.63 1.26 2.65
CA LEU A 62 16.99 2.30 1.89
C LEU A 62 16.72 3.49 2.81
N GLN A 63 16.91 4.70 2.31
CA GLN A 63 16.50 5.90 3.04
C GLN A 63 15.59 6.76 2.20
N ILE A 64 14.76 7.54 2.89
CA ILE A 64 13.84 8.49 2.30
C ILE A 64 13.95 9.82 3.02
N ALA A 65 13.92 10.90 2.26
CA ALA A 65 13.94 12.26 2.78
C ALA A 65 12.91 13.09 2.02
N TYR A 66 12.43 14.15 2.66
CA TYR A 66 11.35 14.96 2.13
C TYR A 66 11.82 16.36 1.80
N VAL A 67 11.87 16.69 0.51
CA VAL A 67 12.23 18.02 0.01
C VAL A 67 10.96 18.70 -0.46
N ASN A 68 10.58 19.80 0.19
CA ASN A 68 9.32 20.49 -0.06
C ASN A 68 8.07 19.58 0.06
N GLY A 69 8.16 18.55 0.91
CA GLY A 69 7.12 17.54 1.13
C GLY A 69 7.11 16.38 0.15
N PHE A 70 7.95 16.41 -0.90
CA PHE A 70 8.09 15.32 -1.87
C PHE A 70 9.09 14.28 -1.39
N ALA A 71 8.76 13.01 -1.57
CA ALA A 71 9.54 11.89 -1.09
C ALA A 71 10.68 11.55 -2.07
N TYR A 72 11.92 11.70 -1.62
CA TYR A 72 13.11 11.31 -2.37
C TYR A 72 13.79 10.14 -1.69
N ARG A 73 14.02 9.06 -2.44
CA ARG A 73 14.69 7.86 -1.96
C ARG A 73 16.15 7.82 -2.36
N GLN A 74 16.95 7.20 -1.52
CA GLN A 74 18.34 6.84 -1.80
C GLN A 74 18.63 5.43 -1.29
N LEU A 75 19.37 4.66 -2.08
CA LEU A 75 19.93 3.38 -1.68
C LEU A 75 21.31 3.62 -1.08
N LEU A 76 21.54 3.11 0.13
CA LEU A 76 22.82 3.25 0.82
C LEU A 76 23.67 2.00 0.59
N PRO A 77 24.93 2.12 0.15
CA PRO A 77 25.81 0.97 -0.02
C PRO A 77 26.10 0.30 1.33
N VAL A 78 26.43 -0.99 1.29
CA VAL A 78 26.90 -1.72 2.48
C VAL A 78 28.17 -1.04 3.04
N PRO A 79 28.29 -0.86 4.37
CA PRO A 79 29.54 -0.39 4.96
C PRO A 79 30.66 -1.41 4.72
N GLU A 80 31.85 -0.95 4.30
CA GLU A 80 32.99 -1.81 3.99
C GLU A 80 33.30 -2.88 5.07
N PRO A 81 33.25 -2.56 6.39
CA PRO A 81 33.48 -3.55 7.44
C PRO A 81 32.42 -4.67 7.51
N GLU A 82 31.18 -4.41 7.05
CA GLU A 82 30.11 -5.42 7.05
C GLU A 82 30.15 -6.33 5.80
N LEU A 83 30.86 -5.93 4.74
CA LEU A 83 30.83 -6.59 3.44
C LEU A 83 31.15 -8.10 3.50
N PRO A 84 32.21 -8.57 4.21
CA PRO A 84 32.49 -10.00 4.29
C PRO A 84 31.34 -10.82 4.89
N ALA A 85 30.70 -10.30 5.94
CA ALA A 85 29.57 -10.95 6.58
C ALA A 85 28.32 -10.96 5.69
N ARG A 86 28.07 -9.86 4.95
CA ARG A 86 26.97 -9.81 3.96
C ARG A 86 27.15 -10.85 2.87
N LEU A 87 28.34 -10.97 2.29
CA LEU A 87 28.66 -11.97 1.26
C LEU A 87 28.43 -13.40 1.77
N ALA A 88 28.93 -13.72 2.98
CA ALA A 88 28.73 -15.02 3.60
C ALA A 88 27.24 -15.33 3.84
N ARG A 89 26.45 -14.33 4.25
CA ARG A 89 25.00 -14.48 4.47
C ARG A 89 24.25 -14.66 3.15
N ALA A 90 24.49 -13.82 2.15
CA ALA A 90 23.86 -13.91 0.83
C ALA A 90 24.11 -15.28 0.17
N ALA A 91 25.31 -15.84 0.33
CA ALA A 91 25.64 -17.14 -0.23
C ALA A 91 24.80 -18.31 0.32
N GLN A 92 24.12 -18.13 1.46
CA GLN A 92 23.27 -19.15 2.08
C GLN A 92 21.77 -18.93 1.81
N VAL A 93 21.36 -17.79 1.23
CA VAL A 93 19.95 -17.39 1.13
C VAL A 93 19.11 -18.43 0.39
N PHE A 94 19.46 -18.80 -0.84
CA PHE A 94 18.68 -19.78 -1.60
C PHE A 94 18.83 -21.21 -1.10
N LYS A 95 19.95 -21.54 -0.42
CA LYS A 95 20.14 -22.85 0.19
C LYS A 95 19.23 -23.04 1.41
N ARG A 96 19.12 -22.02 2.26
CA ARG A 96 18.38 -22.07 3.53
C ARG A 96 16.92 -21.63 3.40
N ARG A 97 16.59 -20.81 2.39
CA ARG A 97 15.25 -20.27 2.14
C ARG A 97 14.65 -19.58 3.37
N PRO A 98 15.36 -18.59 3.95
CA PRO A 98 14.96 -17.99 5.24
C PRO A 98 13.63 -17.24 5.18
N TRP A 99 13.10 -16.94 3.99
CA TRP A 99 11.75 -16.40 3.82
C TRP A 99 10.66 -17.37 4.29
N ARG A 100 10.89 -18.69 4.31
CA ARG A 100 9.95 -19.67 4.88
C ARG A 100 9.81 -19.52 6.40
N GLU A 101 10.93 -19.28 7.08
CA GLU A 101 10.96 -18.96 8.51
C GLU A 101 10.28 -17.61 8.77
N GLN A 102 10.57 -16.60 7.95
CA GLN A 102 9.87 -15.31 8.02
C GLN A 102 8.36 -15.45 7.81
N LEU A 103 7.91 -16.28 6.86
CA LEU A 103 6.48 -16.50 6.64
C LEU A 103 5.82 -17.21 7.83
N HIS A 104 6.51 -18.17 8.43
CA HIS A 104 6.05 -18.80 9.67
C HIS A 104 5.93 -17.78 10.82
N ASP A 105 6.94 -16.94 11.00
CA ASP A 105 6.95 -15.88 12.00
C ASP A 105 5.87 -14.82 11.76
N TRP A 106 5.65 -14.50 10.49
CA TRP A 106 4.57 -13.62 10.06
C TRP A 106 3.22 -14.15 10.52
N ASP A 107 2.92 -15.42 10.24
CA ASP A 107 1.64 -16.04 10.58
C ASP A 107 1.44 -16.27 12.07
N LYS A 108 2.49 -16.68 12.79
CA LYS A 108 2.37 -17.07 14.19
C LYS A 108 2.54 -15.90 15.15
N ARG A 109 3.25 -14.85 14.75
CA ARG A 109 3.66 -13.77 15.66
C ARG A 109 3.23 -12.40 15.16
N HIS A 110 3.74 -11.97 14.01
CA HIS A 110 3.68 -10.56 13.61
C HIS A 110 2.30 -10.11 13.12
N LYS A 111 1.68 -10.84 12.19
CA LYS A 111 0.33 -10.51 11.70
C LYS A 111 -0.71 -10.58 12.82
N PRO A 112 -0.79 -11.67 13.63
CA PRO A 112 -1.75 -11.71 14.74
C PRO A 112 -1.52 -10.62 15.80
N ALA A 113 -0.26 -10.27 16.10
CA ALA A 113 0.05 -9.20 17.05
C ALA A 113 -0.39 -7.82 16.51
N ALA A 114 -0.13 -7.54 15.24
CA ALA A 114 -0.60 -6.31 14.58
C ALA A 114 -2.12 -6.21 14.63
N ILE A 115 -2.84 -7.27 14.22
CA ILE A 115 -4.31 -7.31 14.25
C ILE A 115 -4.86 -7.09 15.66
N ARG A 116 -4.29 -7.74 16.69
CA ARG A 116 -4.71 -7.52 18.09
C ARG A 116 -4.51 -6.06 18.49
N LYS A 117 -3.35 -5.47 18.21
CA LYS A 117 -3.08 -4.07 18.56
C LYS A 117 -3.97 -3.09 17.81
N HIS A 118 -4.26 -3.34 16.53
CA HIS A 118 -5.22 -2.55 15.75
C HIS A 118 -6.59 -2.57 16.40
N ARG A 119 -7.09 -3.76 16.78
CA ARG A 119 -8.37 -3.91 17.47
C ARG A 119 -8.38 -3.20 18.83
N GLU A 120 -7.31 -3.32 19.62
CA GLU A 120 -7.17 -2.58 20.89
C GLU A 120 -7.24 -1.06 20.70
N LEU A 121 -6.63 -0.53 19.64
CA LEU A 121 -6.69 0.91 19.34
C LEU A 121 -8.08 1.33 18.84
N GLN A 122 -8.80 0.46 18.15
CA GLN A 122 -10.15 0.72 17.64
C GLN A 122 -11.22 0.81 18.73
N THR A 123 -11.07 0.07 19.84
CA THR A 123 -12.05 0.08 20.94
C THR A 123 -12.07 1.40 21.70
N VAL A 124 -11.02 2.21 21.60
CA VAL A 124 -10.96 3.54 22.19
C VAL A 124 -11.86 4.49 21.41
N ASP A 125 -12.76 5.20 22.08
CA ASP A 125 -13.48 6.35 21.51
C ASP A 125 -12.67 7.64 21.77
N PRO A 126 -11.95 8.18 20.78
CA PRO A 126 -11.11 9.36 20.98
C PRO A 126 -11.90 10.66 21.19
N ASP A 127 -13.17 10.71 20.77
CA ASP A 127 -14.03 11.86 21.02
C ASP A 127 -14.48 11.93 22.48
N ALA A 128 -14.49 10.82 23.21
CA ALA A 128 -14.83 10.76 24.63
C ALA A 128 -13.63 10.98 25.59
N LEU A 129 -12.39 11.00 25.08
CA LEU A 129 -11.19 11.17 25.90
C LEU A 129 -11.04 12.60 26.46
N SER A 130 -10.41 12.71 27.63
CA SER A 130 -9.85 13.97 28.12
C SER A 130 -8.67 14.42 27.26
N ASP A 131 -8.25 15.68 27.38
CA ASP A 131 -7.11 16.21 26.61
C ASP A 131 -5.82 15.40 26.84
N ALA A 132 -5.51 15.11 28.12
CA ALA A 132 -4.34 14.31 28.47
C ALA A 132 -4.42 12.88 27.87
N ALA A 133 -5.57 12.23 27.99
CA ALA A 133 -5.76 10.88 27.44
C ALA A 133 -5.73 10.86 25.90
N LEU A 134 -6.20 11.93 25.25
CA LEU A 134 -6.12 12.06 23.79
C LEU A 134 -4.67 12.29 23.33
N VAL A 135 -3.86 13.06 24.06
CA VAL A 135 -2.42 13.22 23.81
C VAL A 135 -1.68 11.87 23.91
N ASP A 136 -1.98 11.09 24.96
CA ASP A 136 -1.42 9.76 25.14
C ASP A 136 -1.86 8.81 24.01
N TYR A 137 -3.12 8.90 23.59
CA TYR A 137 -3.67 8.10 22.49
C TYR A 137 -3.03 8.45 21.14
N LEU A 138 -2.87 9.74 20.81
CA LEU A 138 -2.14 10.20 19.62
C LEU A 138 -0.72 9.64 19.57
N THR A 139 -0.01 9.72 20.70
CA THR A 139 1.36 9.21 20.82
C THR A 139 1.39 7.68 20.62
N THR A 140 0.47 6.96 21.25
CA THR A 140 0.33 5.50 21.10
C THR A 140 0.05 5.09 19.64
N CYS A 141 -0.85 5.79 18.96
CA CYS A 141 -1.15 5.57 17.56
C CYS A 141 0.07 5.85 16.66
N ARG A 142 0.82 6.93 16.93
CA ARG A 142 2.04 7.24 16.18
C ARG A 142 3.11 6.18 16.37
N ASP A 143 3.37 5.76 17.62
CA ASP A 143 4.39 4.75 17.93
C ASP A 143 4.05 3.42 17.26
N HIS A 144 2.78 3.03 17.28
CA HIS A 144 2.30 1.83 16.59
C HIS A 144 2.44 1.94 15.07
N HIS A 145 2.08 3.09 14.48
CA HIS A 145 2.24 3.32 13.05
C HIS A 145 3.72 3.26 12.62
N ALA A 146 4.63 3.89 13.37
CA ALA A 146 6.07 3.78 13.13
C ALA A 146 6.58 2.34 13.24
N ALA A 147 6.13 1.58 14.25
CA ALA A 147 6.48 0.18 14.41
C ALA A 147 5.98 -0.68 13.23
N MET A 148 4.80 -0.37 12.69
CA MET A 148 4.25 -1.06 11.53
C MET A 148 5.01 -0.74 10.24
N ILE A 149 5.42 0.51 10.01
CA ILE A 149 6.29 0.85 8.87
C ILE A 149 7.60 0.05 8.94
N THR A 150 8.22 -0.02 10.12
CA THR A 150 9.42 -0.85 10.34
C THR A 150 9.15 -2.33 10.03
N GLN A 151 7.99 -2.86 10.47
CA GLN A 151 7.59 -4.23 10.20
C GLN A 151 7.37 -4.48 8.71
N HIS A 152 6.67 -3.60 7.99
CA HIS A 152 6.51 -3.72 6.54
C HIS A 152 7.87 -3.87 5.88
N MET A 153 8.79 -2.94 6.17
CA MET A 153 10.10 -2.90 5.54
C MET A 153 10.92 -4.15 5.86
N ARG A 154 10.90 -4.63 7.12
CA ARG A 154 11.59 -5.86 7.55
C ARG A 154 11.25 -7.08 6.68
N TYR A 155 10.01 -7.19 6.20
CA TYR A 155 9.54 -8.32 5.40
C TYR A 155 9.66 -8.11 3.89
N THR A 156 10.10 -6.94 3.42
CA THR A 156 10.20 -6.61 1.99
C THR A 156 11.05 -7.61 1.21
N ALA A 157 12.28 -7.90 1.63
CA ALA A 157 13.13 -8.84 0.88
C ALA A 157 12.57 -10.27 0.87
N GLY A 158 11.89 -10.70 1.94
CA GLY A 158 11.22 -12.01 1.97
C GLY A 158 10.03 -12.11 1.01
N ALA A 159 9.34 -10.98 0.78
CA ALA A 159 8.26 -10.89 -0.21
C ALA A 159 8.77 -10.80 -1.67
N LEU A 160 9.99 -10.25 -1.89
CA LEU A 160 10.49 -9.96 -3.23
C LEU A 160 11.46 -11.02 -3.79
N LEU A 161 12.27 -11.68 -2.96
CA LEU A 161 13.33 -12.56 -3.44
C LEU A 161 12.83 -13.83 -4.14
N PRO A 162 11.85 -14.60 -3.61
CA PRO A 162 11.35 -15.80 -4.29
C PRO A 162 10.74 -15.48 -5.65
N THR A 163 9.92 -14.43 -5.71
CA THR A 163 9.31 -13.94 -6.95
C THR A 163 10.38 -13.49 -7.96
N GLY A 164 11.33 -12.67 -7.52
CA GLY A 164 12.38 -12.16 -8.41
C GLY A 164 13.30 -13.25 -8.94
N ASP A 165 13.59 -14.26 -8.13
CA ASP A 165 14.39 -15.43 -8.55
C ASP A 165 13.66 -16.27 -9.60
N PHE A 166 12.35 -16.48 -9.40
CA PHE A 166 11.49 -17.14 -10.39
C PHE A 166 11.46 -16.35 -11.70
N LEU A 167 11.18 -15.04 -11.66
CA LEU A 167 11.11 -14.20 -12.85
C LEU A 167 12.43 -14.16 -13.62
N ALA A 168 13.56 -14.06 -12.92
CA ALA A 168 14.88 -14.06 -13.54
C ALA A 168 15.16 -15.35 -14.30
N HIS A 169 14.94 -16.52 -13.69
CA HIS A 169 15.24 -17.81 -14.31
C HIS A 169 14.22 -18.21 -15.38
N ALA A 170 12.93 -18.04 -15.10
CA ALA A 170 11.88 -18.33 -16.07
C ALA A 170 12.00 -17.43 -17.30
N GLY A 171 12.38 -16.15 -17.12
CA GLY A 171 12.71 -15.24 -18.22
C GLY A 171 13.85 -15.76 -19.08
N ASP A 172 14.98 -16.16 -18.46
CA ASP A 172 16.13 -16.72 -19.19
C ASP A 172 15.79 -18.00 -19.97
N TRP A 173 14.95 -18.86 -19.40
CA TRP A 173 14.61 -20.15 -20.02
C TRP A 173 13.61 -20.04 -21.15
N THR A 174 12.70 -19.07 -21.07
CA THR A 174 11.55 -18.98 -21.99
C THR A 174 11.62 -17.79 -22.95
N GLY A 175 12.45 -16.79 -22.65
CA GLY A 175 12.49 -15.50 -23.34
C GLY A 175 11.26 -14.61 -23.07
N LEU A 176 10.39 -14.99 -22.13
CA LEU A 176 9.17 -14.24 -21.83
C LEU A 176 9.45 -13.03 -20.93
N PRO A 177 8.70 -11.92 -21.09
CA PRO A 177 8.84 -10.75 -20.24
C PRO A 177 8.32 -11.02 -18.82
N PRO A 178 8.86 -10.35 -17.77
CA PRO A 178 8.40 -10.50 -16.39
C PRO A 178 6.88 -10.33 -16.21
N ALA A 179 6.26 -9.40 -16.95
CA ALA A 179 4.81 -9.16 -16.88
C ALA A 179 3.96 -10.40 -17.22
N GLU A 180 4.41 -11.22 -18.18
CA GLU A 180 3.71 -12.47 -18.54
C GLU A 180 3.92 -13.55 -17.47
N LEU A 181 5.15 -13.64 -16.94
CA LEU A 181 5.53 -14.63 -15.93
C LEU A 181 4.87 -14.37 -14.57
N VAL A 182 4.70 -13.10 -14.17
CA VAL A 182 3.96 -12.73 -12.94
C VAL A 182 2.50 -13.17 -13.02
N GLY A 183 1.91 -13.28 -14.21
CA GLY A 183 0.57 -13.84 -14.41
C GLY A 183 0.42 -15.25 -13.84
N LEU A 184 1.49 -16.03 -13.77
CA LEU A 184 1.50 -17.38 -13.18
C LEU A 184 1.32 -17.37 -11.65
N LEU A 185 1.47 -16.23 -11.00
CA LEU A 185 1.29 -16.05 -9.55
C LEU A 185 -0.16 -15.65 -9.19
N SER A 186 -1.01 -15.41 -10.19
CA SER A 186 -2.43 -15.09 -9.99
C SER A 186 -3.10 -16.10 -9.04
N GLY A 187 -3.93 -15.60 -8.11
CA GLY A 187 -4.60 -16.44 -7.10
C GLY A 187 -3.71 -16.92 -5.94
N SER A 188 -2.40 -16.67 -5.95
CA SER A 188 -1.49 -17.12 -4.87
C SER A 188 -1.51 -16.22 -3.62
N ALA A 189 -2.26 -15.13 -3.67
CA ALA A 189 -2.43 -14.18 -2.57
C ALA A 189 -3.93 -13.92 -2.37
N ASP A 190 -4.60 -14.75 -1.57
CA ASP A 190 -6.05 -14.62 -1.30
C ASP A 190 -6.42 -13.23 -0.77
N VAL A 191 -5.54 -12.64 0.06
CA VAL A 191 -5.71 -11.28 0.60
C VAL A 191 -5.80 -10.19 -0.49
N SER A 192 -5.19 -10.38 -1.67
CA SER A 192 -5.31 -9.44 -2.81
C SER A 192 -6.75 -9.33 -3.31
N ALA A 193 -7.52 -10.41 -3.21
CA ALA A 193 -8.93 -10.45 -3.58
C ALA A 193 -9.86 -10.12 -2.39
N GLY A 194 -9.31 -9.59 -1.30
CA GLY A 194 -10.05 -9.34 -0.06
C GLY A 194 -10.32 -10.60 0.77
N GLY A 195 -9.60 -11.71 0.51
CA GLY A 195 -9.73 -12.96 1.26
C GLY A 195 -9.41 -12.79 2.75
N SER A 196 -10.39 -13.13 3.59
CA SER A 196 -10.27 -13.19 5.05
C SER A 196 -11.38 -14.05 5.66
N ASP A 197 -11.22 -14.44 6.92
CA ASP A 197 -12.29 -15.11 7.67
C ASP A 197 -13.53 -14.24 7.78
N GLU A 198 -13.36 -12.94 8.03
CA GLU A 198 -14.45 -11.98 8.10
C GLU A 198 -15.18 -11.83 6.75
N MET A 199 -14.45 -11.87 5.61
CA MET A 199 -15.04 -11.87 4.28
C MET A 199 -15.84 -13.16 4.01
N ARG A 200 -15.33 -14.32 4.43
CA ARG A 200 -16.05 -15.59 4.31
C ARG A 200 -17.35 -15.58 5.13
N VAL A 201 -17.31 -15.05 6.35
CA VAL A 201 -18.49 -14.89 7.22
C VAL A 201 -19.48 -13.90 6.59
N LEU A 202 -18.99 -12.79 6.01
CA LEU A 202 -19.82 -11.83 5.28
C LEU A 202 -20.55 -12.49 4.11
N LYS A 203 -19.82 -13.20 3.23
CA LYS A 203 -20.43 -13.92 2.10
C LYS A 203 -21.52 -14.90 2.55
N ALA A 204 -21.27 -15.66 3.62
CA ALA A 204 -22.26 -16.59 4.17
C ALA A 204 -23.51 -15.88 4.71
N ALA A 205 -23.35 -14.71 5.35
CA ALA A 205 -24.47 -13.91 5.84
C ALA A 205 -25.35 -13.35 4.71
N PHE A 206 -24.82 -13.23 3.49
CA PHE A 206 -25.53 -12.77 2.29
C PHE A 206 -25.84 -13.89 1.29
N ALA A 207 -25.87 -15.15 1.73
CA ALA A 207 -26.31 -16.26 0.88
C ALA A 207 -27.78 -16.13 0.44
N GLU A 208 -28.18 -16.90 -0.57
CA GLU A 208 -29.61 -17.04 -0.95
C GLU A 208 -30.44 -17.43 0.28
N ASP A 209 -31.65 -16.84 0.39
CA ASP A 209 -32.58 -17.01 1.51
C ASP A 209 -32.06 -16.59 2.90
N SER A 210 -31.02 -15.75 2.96
CA SER A 210 -30.54 -15.21 4.24
C SER A 210 -31.38 -14.02 4.72
N ALA A 211 -31.51 -13.89 6.05
CA ALA A 211 -32.20 -12.76 6.67
C ALA A 211 -31.60 -11.39 6.26
N ALA A 212 -30.30 -11.31 5.95
CA ALA A 212 -29.68 -10.08 5.46
C ALA A 212 -30.22 -9.69 4.07
N ARG A 213 -30.35 -10.68 3.17
CA ARG A 213 -30.95 -10.48 1.85
C ARG A 213 -32.43 -10.18 1.94
N GLU A 214 -33.17 -10.85 2.82
CA GLU A 214 -34.61 -10.58 3.03
C GLU A 214 -34.86 -9.14 3.51
N VAL A 215 -34.05 -8.64 4.45
CA VAL A 215 -34.18 -7.25 4.93
C VAL A 215 -33.93 -6.25 3.79
N LEU A 216 -32.89 -6.46 2.99
CA LEU A 216 -32.61 -5.58 1.84
C LEU A 216 -33.64 -5.72 0.71
N ALA A 217 -34.25 -6.91 0.56
CA ALA A 217 -35.25 -7.18 -0.47
C ALA A 217 -36.51 -6.30 -0.32
N ALA A 218 -36.80 -5.85 0.91
CA ALA A 218 -37.90 -4.92 1.17
C ALA A 218 -37.71 -3.55 0.49
N ASP A 219 -36.46 -3.18 0.19
CA ASP A 219 -36.08 -1.91 -0.44
C ASP A 219 -35.75 -2.04 -1.94
N GLY A 220 -35.89 -3.23 -2.53
CA GLY A 220 -35.59 -3.52 -3.95
C GLY A 220 -34.71 -4.75 -4.12
N ASP A 221 -34.07 -4.92 -5.28
CA ASP A 221 -33.05 -5.97 -5.43
C ASP A 221 -31.87 -5.64 -4.50
N PRO A 222 -31.46 -6.53 -3.56
CA PRO A 222 -30.31 -6.29 -2.69
C PRO A 222 -29.02 -5.89 -3.42
N ALA A 223 -28.82 -6.37 -4.65
CA ALA A 223 -27.71 -5.96 -5.48
C ALA A 223 -27.82 -4.50 -5.92
N ASP A 224 -29.03 -4.04 -6.27
CA ASP A 224 -29.32 -2.66 -6.64
C ASP A 224 -29.27 -1.72 -5.42
N VAL A 225 -29.75 -2.17 -4.25
CA VAL A 225 -29.70 -1.38 -3.00
C VAL A 225 -28.25 -1.09 -2.61
N LEU A 226 -27.37 -2.09 -2.70
CA LEU A 226 -25.94 -1.91 -2.43
C LEU A 226 -25.20 -1.16 -3.55
N ALA A 227 -25.76 -1.11 -4.76
CA ALA A 227 -25.24 -0.31 -5.86
C ALA A 227 -25.77 1.14 -5.84
N SER A 228 -26.83 1.42 -5.07
CA SER A 228 -27.56 2.68 -5.08
C SER A 228 -26.71 3.86 -4.59
N SER A 229 -26.56 4.85 -5.46
CA SER A 229 -25.75 6.05 -5.25
C SER A 229 -26.45 7.15 -4.44
N GLY A 230 -27.68 6.92 -3.95
CA GLY A 230 -28.48 7.98 -3.33
C GLY A 230 -28.02 8.35 -1.90
N GLN A 231 -27.82 7.35 -1.04
CA GLN A 231 -27.51 7.52 0.39
C GLN A 231 -26.63 6.38 0.95
N PRO A 232 -25.39 6.20 0.44
CA PRO A 232 -24.53 5.06 0.80
C PRO A 232 -24.19 5.00 2.30
N ALA A 233 -24.09 6.15 2.98
CA ALA A 233 -23.85 6.19 4.43
C ALA A 233 -25.04 5.60 5.22
N GLU A 234 -26.27 5.85 4.78
CA GLU A 234 -27.48 5.35 5.45
C GLU A 234 -27.64 3.85 5.24
N VAL A 235 -27.41 3.36 4.01
CA VAL A 235 -27.39 1.92 3.71
C VAL A 235 -26.35 1.20 4.56
N LEU A 236 -25.12 1.75 4.66
CA LEU A 236 -24.10 1.18 5.53
C LEU A 236 -24.52 1.15 7.00
N ALA A 237 -25.18 2.19 7.50
CA ALA A 237 -25.71 2.23 8.86
C ALA A 237 -26.79 1.16 9.09
N GLN A 238 -27.70 0.96 8.12
CA GLN A 238 -28.73 -0.07 8.17
C GLN A 238 -28.11 -1.48 8.20
N LEU A 239 -27.12 -1.75 7.34
CA LEU A 239 -26.39 -3.03 7.33
C LEU A 239 -25.74 -3.33 8.69
N ARG A 240 -25.17 -2.32 9.33
CA ARG A 240 -24.57 -2.44 10.66
C ARG A 240 -25.59 -2.70 11.76
N ALA A 241 -26.82 -2.21 11.58
CA ALA A 241 -27.93 -2.36 12.51
C ALA A 241 -28.72 -3.67 12.32
N LEU A 242 -28.40 -4.48 11.31
CA LEU A 242 -29.07 -5.76 11.07
C LEU A 242 -29.02 -6.64 12.32
N PRO A 243 -30.13 -7.29 12.71
CA PRO A 243 -30.14 -8.17 13.87
C PRO A 243 -29.37 -9.47 13.59
N GLY A 244 -28.93 -10.12 14.67
CA GLY A 244 -28.38 -11.48 14.61
C GLY A 244 -27.03 -11.59 13.89
N GLU A 245 -26.81 -12.70 13.18
CA GLU A 245 -25.53 -13.02 12.54
C GLU A 245 -25.19 -12.10 11.36
N ALA A 246 -26.20 -11.53 10.69
CA ALA A 246 -25.99 -10.61 9.59
C ALA A 246 -25.27 -9.32 10.04
N GLY A 247 -25.79 -8.67 11.07
CA GLY A 247 -25.14 -7.48 11.65
C GLY A 247 -23.78 -7.80 12.22
N LYS A 248 -23.60 -8.97 12.88
CA LYS A 248 -22.27 -9.39 13.37
C LYS A 248 -21.27 -9.59 12.23
N ALA A 249 -21.70 -10.19 11.11
CA ALA A 249 -20.86 -10.40 9.94
C ALA A 249 -20.43 -9.07 9.30
N VAL A 250 -21.39 -8.15 9.10
CA VAL A 250 -21.12 -6.80 8.59
C VAL A 250 -20.15 -6.07 9.52
N ASN A 251 -20.45 -5.98 10.82
CA ASN A 251 -19.59 -5.26 11.76
C ASN A 251 -18.20 -5.91 11.87
N GLY A 252 -18.10 -7.25 11.87
CA GLY A 252 -16.81 -7.95 11.87
C GLY A 252 -15.95 -7.63 10.64
N TYR A 253 -16.56 -7.59 9.45
CA TYR A 253 -15.87 -7.17 8.23
C TYR A 253 -15.44 -5.71 8.31
N LEU A 254 -16.33 -4.81 8.74
CA LEU A 254 -16.00 -3.39 8.90
C LEU A 254 -14.94 -3.13 9.98
N ASP A 255 -14.90 -3.90 11.05
CA ASP A 255 -13.85 -3.82 12.06
C ASP A 255 -12.49 -4.24 11.51
N LEU A 256 -12.46 -5.09 10.48
CA LEU A 256 -11.24 -5.53 9.80
C LEU A 256 -10.74 -4.52 8.76
N VAL A 257 -11.65 -3.95 7.96
CA VAL A 257 -11.28 -3.15 6.77
C VAL A 257 -11.56 -1.66 6.91
N GLY A 258 -12.49 -1.29 7.78
CA GLY A 258 -13.12 0.03 7.79
C GLY A 258 -12.18 1.19 8.09
N TYR A 259 -11.17 0.97 8.94
CA TYR A 259 -10.17 1.97 9.29
C TYR A 259 -8.89 1.87 8.46
N ARG A 260 -8.88 1.12 7.36
CA ARG A 260 -7.74 1.15 6.43
C ARG A 260 -7.88 2.37 5.54
N ILE A 261 -6.80 3.12 5.34
CA ILE A 261 -6.78 4.19 4.34
C ILE A 261 -6.88 3.61 2.93
N VAL A 262 -7.51 4.37 2.06
CA VAL A 262 -7.71 4.10 0.63
C VAL A 262 -6.94 5.16 -0.13
N ASP A 263 -6.23 4.79 -1.20
CA ASP A 263 -5.52 5.74 -2.08
C ASP A 263 -4.20 6.30 -1.50
N GLY A 264 -3.34 5.43 -0.94
CA GLY A 264 -1.96 5.77 -0.55
C GLY A 264 -1.55 5.25 0.83
N PHE A 265 -0.56 5.92 1.42
CA PHE A 265 0.02 5.56 2.74
C PHE A 265 -0.07 6.70 3.79
N ASP A 266 -0.42 7.91 3.35
CA ASP A 266 -0.46 9.09 4.21
C ASP A 266 -1.76 9.14 5.03
N ILE A 267 -1.70 9.68 6.25
CA ILE A 267 -2.89 9.88 7.09
C ILE A 267 -3.89 10.88 6.49
N ALA A 268 -3.47 11.64 5.48
CA ALA A 268 -4.34 12.50 4.69
C ALA A 268 -5.37 11.76 3.85
N GLU A 269 -5.11 10.50 3.54
CA GLU A 269 -6.00 9.70 2.71
C GLU A 269 -7.19 9.17 3.51
N PRO A 270 -8.42 9.16 2.96
CA PRO A 270 -9.60 8.73 3.68
C PRO A 270 -9.54 7.24 4.03
N SER A 271 -10.10 6.88 5.18
CA SER A 271 -10.37 5.48 5.51
C SER A 271 -11.57 4.93 4.72
N ALA A 272 -11.68 3.61 4.62
CA ALA A 272 -12.82 2.96 3.95
C ALA A 272 -14.18 3.39 4.54
N LEU A 273 -14.27 3.62 5.86
CA LEU A 273 -15.50 4.13 6.51
C LEU A 273 -15.83 5.59 6.14
N GLU A 274 -14.85 6.36 5.68
CA GLU A 274 -15.07 7.72 5.16
C GLU A 274 -15.49 7.71 3.67
N LEU A 275 -15.46 6.54 3.02
CA LEU A 275 -15.89 6.33 1.63
C LEU A 275 -17.02 5.28 1.54
N PRO A 276 -18.22 5.56 2.07
CA PRO A 276 -19.29 4.58 2.17
C PRO A 276 -19.74 4.01 0.81
N ASP A 277 -19.74 4.81 -0.26
CA ASP A 277 -20.07 4.33 -1.61
C ASP A 277 -19.08 3.27 -2.11
N ALA A 278 -17.78 3.55 -2.04
CA ALA A 278 -16.74 2.61 -2.44
C ALA A 278 -16.77 1.32 -1.62
N LEU A 279 -17.04 1.43 -0.31
CA LEU A 279 -17.16 0.29 0.58
C LEU A 279 -18.38 -0.59 0.27
N LEU A 280 -19.53 0.02 -0.02
CA LEU A 280 -20.72 -0.73 -0.45
C LEU A 280 -20.52 -1.43 -1.78
N ARG A 281 -19.90 -0.76 -2.77
CA ARG A 281 -19.54 -1.40 -4.05
C ARG A 281 -18.61 -2.59 -3.84
N ALA A 282 -17.62 -2.47 -2.96
CA ALA A 282 -16.72 -3.58 -2.64
C ALA A 282 -17.46 -4.75 -1.99
N ILE A 283 -18.40 -4.49 -1.07
CA ILE A 283 -19.26 -5.51 -0.48
C ILE A 283 -20.14 -6.16 -1.55
N ASN A 284 -20.76 -5.37 -2.43
CA ASN A 284 -21.61 -5.84 -3.51
C ASN A 284 -20.86 -6.81 -4.43
N ILE A 285 -19.69 -6.42 -4.92
CA ILE A 285 -18.82 -7.26 -5.75
C ILE A 285 -18.47 -8.55 -5.01
N ALA A 286 -18.08 -8.44 -3.73
CA ALA A 286 -17.66 -9.60 -2.96
C ALA A 286 -18.77 -10.64 -2.74
N VAL A 287 -20.02 -10.22 -2.54
CA VAL A 287 -21.12 -11.12 -2.18
C VAL A 287 -22.06 -11.49 -3.33
N PHE A 288 -22.04 -10.76 -4.46
CA PHE A 288 -22.91 -11.02 -5.62
C PHE A 288 -22.18 -11.39 -6.92
N GLU A 289 -20.91 -11.00 -7.11
CA GLU A 289 -20.21 -11.34 -8.35
C GLU A 289 -19.52 -12.72 -8.30
N PRO A 290 -19.62 -13.53 -9.38
CA PRO A 290 -18.97 -14.83 -9.43
C PRO A 290 -17.44 -14.69 -9.48
N MET A 291 -16.75 -15.48 -8.65
CA MET A 291 -15.27 -15.53 -8.66
C MET A 291 -14.74 -16.05 -10.01
N ARG A 292 -13.63 -15.47 -10.50
CA ARG A 292 -12.93 -15.94 -11.72
C ARG A 292 -12.54 -17.43 -11.60
N ARG A 293 -12.58 -18.15 -12.74
CA ARG A 293 -12.37 -19.62 -12.80
C ARG A 293 -10.89 -20.01 -12.75
N GLU A 294 -10.56 -20.99 -11.92
CA GLU A 294 -9.20 -21.55 -11.71
C GLU A 294 -8.61 -22.26 -12.96
N GLY A 295 -9.44 -22.69 -13.90
CA GLY A 295 -9.01 -23.49 -15.06
C GLY A 295 -8.04 -22.79 -16.02
N ASP A 296 -8.11 -21.47 -16.13
CA ASP A 296 -7.30 -20.70 -17.08
C ASP A 296 -5.83 -20.63 -16.66
N LEU A 297 -5.55 -20.60 -15.35
CA LEU A 297 -4.19 -20.47 -14.80
C LEU A 297 -3.36 -21.75 -15.01
N GLN A 298 -3.99 -22.92 -14.88
CA GLN A 298 -3.31 -24.21 -15.09
C GLN A 298 -2.87 -24.35 -16.55
N ALA A 299 -3.74 -24.02 -17.50
CA ALA A 299 -3.42 -24.02 -18.93
C ALA A 299 -2.29 -23.02 -19.25
N GLN A 300 -2.35 -21.81 -18.69
CA GLN A 300 -1.29 -20.80 -18.86
C GLN A 300 0.05 -21.30 -18.30
N THR A 301 0.03 -21.92 -17.11
CA THR A 301 1.24 -22.48 -16.48
C THR A 301 1.86 -23.58 -17.34
N ALA A 302 1.05 -24.50 -17.87
CA ALA A 302 1.50 -25.56 -18.76
C ALA A 302 2.14 -25.00 -20.05
N ALA A 303 1.50 -24.02 -20.68
CA ALA A 303 2.00 -23.39 -21.90
C ALA A 303 3.35 -22.68 -21.69
N VAL A 304 3.57 -22.02 -20.55
CA VAL A 304 4.87 -21.44 -20.22
C VAL A 304 5.90 -22.52 -19.93
N ARG A 305 5.51 -23.57 -19.19
CA ARG A 305 6.38 -24.70 -18.85
C ARG A 305 6.89 -25.46 -20.08
N GLU A 306 6.08 -25.58 -21.13
CA GLU A 306 6.47 -26.18 -22.41
C GLU A 306 7.63 -25.44 -23.10
N LYS A 307 7.76 -24.12 -22.86
CA LYS A 307 8.88 -23.31 -23.37
C LYS A 307 10.16 -23.48 -22.57
N VAL A 308 10.08 -24.05 -21.36
CA VAL A 308 11.24 -24.28 -20.50
C VAL A 308 12.02 -25.51 -21.00
N PRO A 309 13.35 -25.43 -21.16
CA PRO A 309 14.17 -26.59 -21.54
C PRO A 309 13.89 -27.79 -20.63
N ALA A 310 13.77 -29.00 -21.20
CA ALA A 310 13.35 -30.20 -20.47
C ALA A 310 14.15 -30.45 -19.17
N LEU A 311 15.47 -30.24 -19.20
CA LEU A 311 16.36 -30.40 -18.03
C LEU A 311 16.14 -29.35 -16.93
N ARG A 312 15.42 -28.26 -17.22
CA ARG A 312 15.13 -27.16 -16.28
C ARG A 312 13.69 -27.16 -15.79
N GLN A 313 12.80 -27.98 -16.36
CA GLN A 313 11.38 -28.00 -15.97
C GLN A 313 11.18 -28.27 -14.48
N GLY A 314 11.91 -29.21 -13.87
CA GLY A 314 11.82 -29.44 -12.43
C GLY A 314 12.29 -28.26 -11.56
N ALA A 315 13.25 -27.47 -12.05
CA ALA A 315 13.69 -26.26 -11.37
C ALA A 315 12.66 -25.12 -11.53
N PHE A 316 12.02 -25.01 -12.69
CA PHE A 316 10.90 -24.10 -12.93
C PHE A 316 9.74 -24.40 -11.98
N ASP A 317 9.31 -25.66 -11.91
CA ASP A 317 8.20 -26.08 -11.03
C ASP A 317 8.52 -25.72 -9.56
N ALA A 318 9.73 -26.05 -9.09
CA ALA A 318 10.14 -25.73 -7.72
C ALA A 318 10.25 -24.23 -7.41
N MET A 319 10.69 -23.41 -8.38
CA MET A 319 10.78 -21.94 -8.20
C MET A 319 9.40 -21.30 -8.24
N LEU A 320 8.51 -21.74 -9.13
CA LEU A 320 7.14 -21.27 -9.20
C LEU A 320 6.41 -21.58 -7.89
N ASP A 321 6.54 -22.80 -7.36
CA ASP A 321 5.96 -23.19 -6.07
C ASP A 321 6.47 -22.31 -4.93
N GLU A 322 7.78 -22.00 -4.90
CA GLU A 322 8.37 -21.14 -3.88
C GLU A 322 7.88 -19.68 -3.98
N ALA A 323 7.75 -19.15 -5.20
CA ALA A 323 7.19 -17.83 -5.45
C ALA A 323 5.73 -17.77 -5.01
N ARG A 324 4.89 -18.73 -5.43
CA ARG A 324 3.47 -18.80 -5.03
C ARG A 324 3.31 -18.93 -3.51
N HIS A 325 4.14 -19.73 -2.85
CA HIS A 325 4.05 -19.95 -1.40
C HIS A 325 4.24 -18.66 -0.57
N SER A 326 5.12 -17.77 -1.01
CA SER A 326 5.46 -16.53 -0.30
C SER A 326 4.74 -15.29 -0.84
N TYR A 327 4.06 -15.41 -1.99
CA TYR A 327 3.51 -14.27 -2.74
C TYR A 327 2.57 -13.39 -1.92
N ARG A 328 1.73 -13.99 -1.07
CA ARG A 328 0.80 -13.25 -0.20
C ARG A 328 1.48 -12.27 0.74
N LEU A 329 2.73 -12.51 1.14
CA LEU A 329 3.45 -11.62 2.06
C LEU A 329 3.60 -10.21 1.49
N ARG A 330 3.62 -10.09 0.14
CA ARG A 330 3.59 -8.80 -0.55
C ARG A 330 2.38 -7.98 -0.10
N ASP A 331 1.18 -8.54 -0.13
CA ASP A 331 -0.02 -7.77 0.16
C ASP A 331 -0.32 -7.72 1.66
N GLU A 332 -0.11 -8.84 2.36
CA GLU A 332 -0.37 -8.93 3.79
C GLU A 332 0.45 -7.89 4.59
N ARG A 333 1.72 -7.65 4.22
CA ARG A 333 2.55 -6.67 4.93
C ARG A 333 2.04 -5.24 4.76
N GLY A 334 1.58 -4.86 3.57
CA GLY A 334 1.01 -3.53 3.34
C GLY A 334 -0.33 -3.35 4.06
N ILE A 335 -1.19 -4.36 3.98
CA ILE A 335 -2.55 -4.34 4.53
C ILE A 335 -2.54 -4.33 6.06
N TYR A 336 -1.79 -5.25 6.68
CA TYR A 336 -1.82 -5.44 8.13
C TYR A 336 -0.80 -4.60 8.88
N SER A 337 0.21 -4.05 8.20
CA SER A 337 1.15 -3.12 8.85
C SER A 337 0.80 -1.67 8.50
N ASP A 338 0.87 -1.25 7.25
CA ASP A 338 0.82 0.18 6.94
C ASP A 338 -0.58 0.77 6.96
N ILE A 339 -1.43 0.40 6.01
CA ILE A 339 -2.65 1.17 5.72
C ILE A 339 -3.68 1.11 6.85
N TRP A 340 -3.65 0.05 7.65
CA TRP A 340 -4.49 -0.04 8.84
C TRP A 340 -3.96 0.86 9.97
N ALA A 341 -2.65 0.81 10.26
CA ALA A 341 -2.07 1.67 11.29
C ALA A 341 -2.18 3.17 10.93
N ALA A 342 -1.97 3.50 9.66
CA ALA A 342 -2.12 4.85 9.13
C ALA A 342 -3.55 5.37 9.32
N GLY A 343 -4.57 4.55 9.04
CA GLY A 343 -5.96 4.97 9.22
C GLY A 343 -6.39 5.05 10.69
N LEU A 344 -5.79 4.25 11.60
CA LEU A 344 -5.97 4.45 13.04
C LEU A 344 -5.34 5.75 13.53
N MET A 345 -4.16 6.10 13.01
CA MET A 345 -3.56 7.40 13.29
C MET A 345 -4.41 8.55 12.73
N ARG A 346 -4.92 8.42 11.50
CA ARG A 346 -5.86 9.38 10.91
C ARG A 346 -7.07 9.60 11.80
N ARG A 347 -7.70 8.51 12.28
CA ARG A 347 -8.84 8.58 13.20
C ARG A 347 -8.52 9.37 14.46
N ALA A 348 -7.35 9.12 15.07
CA ALA A 348 -6.89 9.85 16.23
C ALA A 348 -6.66 11.35 15.94
N ALA A 349 -5.99 11.66 14.82
CA ALA A 349 -5.74 13.03 14.38
C ALA A 349 -7.04 13.80 14.06
N LEU A 350 -8.02 13.17 13.41
CA LEU A 350 -9.32 13.80 13.14
C LEU A 350 -10.12 14.06 14.42
N ALA A 351 -10.05 13.17 15.42
CA ALA A 351 -10.69 13.39 16.71
C ALA A 351 -10.05 14.58 17.47
N ALA A 352 -8.71 14.67 17.44
CA ALA A 352 -8.01 15.85 17.91
C ALA A 352 -8.41 17.11 17.16
N GLY A 353 -8.51 17.02 15.83
CA GLY A 353 -9.00 18.09 14.96
C GLY A 353 -10.38 18.59 15.37
N ARG A 354 -11.38 17.70 15.50
CA ARG A 354 -12.73 18.05 15.94
C ARG A 354 -12.73 18.77 17.29
N ARG A 355 -11.89 18.33 18.24
CA ARG A 355 -11.77 18.95 19.56
C ARG A 355 -11.19 20.37 19.48
N VAL A 356 -10.17 20.56 18.67
CA VAL A 356 -9.49 21.86 18.49
C VAL A 356 -10.33 22.83 17.63
N GLU A 357 -11.08 22.31 16.66
CA GLU A 357 -12.08 23.04 15.87
C GLU A 357 -13.22 23.58 16.76
N ARG A 358 -13.76 22.75 17.67
CA ARG A 358 -14.77 23.20 18.66
C ARG A 358 -14.28 24.34 19.55
N ARG A 359 -12.96 24.51 19.71
CA ARG A 359 -12.32 25.62 20.45
C ARG A 359 -12.05 26.84 19.56
N GLY A 360 -12.41 26.81 18.28
CA GLY A 360 -12.18 27.88 17.32
C GLY A 360 -10.70 28.09 16.96
N ARG A 361 -9.84 27.08 17.19
CA ARG A 361 -8.39 27.19 16.93
C ARG A 361 -7.99 26.78 15.52
N ILE A 362 -8.79 25.94 14.86
CA ILE A 362 -8.64 25.56 13.45
C ILE A 362 -10.01 25.60 12.77
N ALA A 363 -10.02 25.84 11.46
CA ALA A 363 -11.26 25.99 10.70
C ALA A 363 -12.01 24.68 10.41
N THR A 364 -11.29 23.55 10.35
CA THR A 364 -11.87 22.22 10.13
C THR A 364 -10.97 21.15 10.76
N ALA A 365 -11.56 20.08 11.28
CA ALA A 365 -10.83 18.93 11.82
C ALA A 365 -9.77 18.36 10.86
N ALA A 366 -9.99 18.44 9.55
CA ALA A 366 -9.05 17.93 8.54
C ALA A 366 -7.71 18.66 8.54
N HIS A 367 -7.65 19.93 8.96
CA HIS A 367 -6.39 20.68 9.08
C HIS A 367 -5.42 20.05 10.10
N MET A 368 -5.92 19.27 11.06
CA MET A 368 -5.08 18.55 12.01
C MET A 368 -4.17 17.51 11.34
N LEU A 369 -4.55 16.98 10.17
CA LEU A 369 -3.76 16.00 9.43
C LEU A 369 -2.42 16.57 8.94
N ASP A 370 -2.34 17.90 8.78
CA ASP A 370 -1.17 18.63 8.30
C ASP A 370 -0.24 19.13 9.42
N ALA A 371 -0.55 18.79 10.67
CA ALA A 371 0.29 19.02 11.83
C ALA A 371 1.36 17.90 11.98
N THR A 372 2.43 18.16 12.72
CA THR A 372 3.29 17.10 13.30
C THR A 372 2.63 16.50 14.54
N LEU A 373 3.11 15.36 15.05
CA LEU A 373 2.58 14.81 16.31
C LEU A 373 2.70 15.82 17.47
N ASP A 374 3.85 16.49 17.59
CA ASP A 374 4.08 17.47 18.67
C ASP A 374 3.11 18.65 18.58
N GLU A 375 2.85 19.13 17.36
CA GLU A 375 1.86 20.18 17.08
C GLU A 375 0.44 19.69 17.40
N MET A 376 0.06 18.46 17.02
CA MET A 376 -1.24 17.86 17.38
C MET A 376 -1.42 17.84 18.91
N CYS A 377 -0.42 17.33 19.63
CA CYS A 377 -0.45 17.24 21.09
C CYS A 377 -0.49 18.62 21.75
N ALA A 378 0.27 19.58 21.24
CA ALA A 378 0.27 20.96 21.71
C ALA A 378 -1.11 21.61 21.59
N LEU A 379 -1.77 21.47 20.44
CA LEU A 379 -3.10 22.02 20.18
C LEU A 379 -4.17 21.38 21.07
N VAL A 380 -4.10 20.05 21.27
CA VAL A 380 -5.00 19.34 22.20
C VAL A 380 -4.79 19.82 23.64
N ALA A 381 -3.53 20.06 24.04
CA ALA A 381 -3.19 20.60 25.36
C ALA A 381 -3.51 22.11 25.53
N GLY A 382 -4.10 22.76 24.52
CA GLY A 382 -4.54 24.15 24.59
C GLY A 382 -3.45 25.19 24.29
N LYS A 383 -2.29 24.79 23.73
CA LYS A 383 -1.28 25.74 23.26
C LYS A 383 -1.76 26.46 21.99
N SER A 384 -1.21 27.65 21.76
CA SER A 384 -1.58 28.50 20.62
C SER A 384 -0.91 28.11 19.31
N ASP A 385 0.29 27.52 19.37
CA ASP A 385 1.09 27.15 18.20
C ASP A 385 0.92 25.66 17.83
N PRO A 386 0.86 25.33 16.52
CA PRO A 386 0.86 26.25 15.38
C PRO A 386 -0.49 26.95 15.21
N ASP A 387 -0.50 28.09 14.55
CA ASP A 387 -1.76 28.76 14.20
C ASP A 387 -2.57 27.97 13.16
N GLY A 388 -3.89 28.12 13.20
CA GLY A 388 -4.82 27.44 12.30
C GLY A 388 -4.64 27.84 10.83
N GLU A 389 -4.21 29.07 10.55
CA GLU A 389 -3.91 29.51 9.17
C GLU A 389 -2.71 28.74 8.60
N LEU A 390 -1.69 28.47 9.40
CA LEU A 390 -0.53 27.69 8.95
C LEU A 390 -0.93 26.26 8.54
N LEU A 391 -1.81 25.61 9.31
CA LEU A 391 -2.31 24.28 8.98
C LEU A 391 -3.17 24.29 7.71
N ALA A 392 -3.98 25.34 7.52
CA ALA A 392 -4.75 25.54 6.29
C ALA A 392 -3.83 25.73 5.06
N GLU A 393 -2.75 26.51 5.20
CA GLU A 393 -1.77 26.72 4.14
C GLU A 393 -1.05 25.42 3.76
N ARG A 394 -0.70 24.57 4.74
CA ARG A 394 -0.09 23.25 4.49
C ARG A 394 -1.05 22.32 3.75
N ALA A 395 -2.32 22.25 4.17
CA ALA A 395 -3.34 21.47 3.47
C ALA A 395 -3.54 21.95 2.03
N ALA A 396 -3.65 23.27 1.82
CA ALA A 396 -3.77 23.86 0.49
C ALA A 396 -2.53 23.60 -0.39
N TYR A 397 -1.34 23.60 0.20
CA TYR A 397 -0.10 23.25 -0.49
C TYR A 397 -0.13 21.81 -1.03
N ARG A 398 -0.51 20.82 -0.20
CA ARG A 398 -0.59 19.41 -0.62
C ARG A 398 -1.65 19.19 -1.69
N ALA A 399 -2.78 19.89 -1.62
CA ALA A 399 -3.83 19.81 -2.64
C ALA A 399 -3.43 20.46 -3.97
N ARG A 400 -2.51 21.43 -3.95
CA ARG A 400 -2.11 22.22 -5.12
C ARG A 400 -1.05 21.54 -5.98
N TYR A 401 -0.08 20.88 -5.35
CA TYR A 401 1.09 20.34 -6.03
C TYR A 401 1.05 18.82 -6.16
N SER A 402 1.71 18.34 -7.21
CA SER A 402 1.89 16.93 -7.53
C SER A 402 3.36 16.67 -7.80
N ALA A 403 3.76 15.41 -7.86
CA ALA A 403 5.15 15.08 -8.10
C ALA A 403 5.64 15.46 -9.51
N LYS A 404 4.72 15.82 -10.43
CA LYS A 404 5.03 16.49 -11.71
C LYS A 404 5.63 17.89 -11.56
N ASP A 405 5.44 18.52 -10.39
CA ASP A 405 5.99 19.82 -10.05
C ASP A 405 7.40 19.72 -9.40
N ALA A 406 7.92 18.49 -9.22
CA ALA A 406 9.20 18.20 -8.57
C ALA A 406 10.22 17.58 -9.55
N PRO A 407 11.53 17.86 -9.40
CA PRO A 407 12.57 17.19 -10.18
C PRO A 407 12.58 15.66 -9.95
N ALA A 408 12.77 14.87 -11.01
CA ALA A 408 12.84 13.41 -10.89
C ALA A 408 14.06 12.93 -10.07
N THR A 409 15.15 13.71 -10.08
CA THR A 409 16.40 13.40 -9.38
C THR A 409 17.00 14.64 -8.72
N LEU A 410 17.63 14.45 -7.56
CA LEU A 410 18.44 15.46 -6.88
C LEU A 410 19.84 14.92 -6.59
N GLY A 411 20.82 15.82 -6.57
CA GLY A 411 22.21 15.50 -6.22
C GLY A 411 23.02 15.00 -7.42
N SER A 412 24.09 14.26 -7.14
CA SER A 412 24.96 13.70 -8.18
C SER A 412 24.25 12.56 -8.93
N PRO A 413 24.60 12.29 -10.20
CA PRO A 413 24.07 11.15 -10.93
C PRO A 413 24.25 9.83 -10.17
N ALA A 414 23.29 8.92 -10.31
CA ALA A 414 23.39 7.59 -9.73
C ALA A 414 24.63 6.86 -10.28
N PRO A 415 25.38 6.13 -9.43
CA PRO A 415 26.46 5.29 -9.92
C PRO A 415 25.90 4.20 -10.83
N ALA A 416 26.75 3.66 -11.71
CA ALA A 416 26.38 2.51 -12.52
C ALA A 416 25.97 1.33 -11.60
N PRO A 417 24.98 0.50 -12.03
CA PRO A 417 24.62 -0.70 -11.30
C PRO A 417 25.84 -1.60 -11.07
N PRO A 418 25.91 -2.33 -9.94
CA PRO A 418 27.03 -3.21 -9.66
C PRO A 418 27.13 -4.33 -10.71
N ASP A 419 28.35 -4.66 -11.11
CA ASP A 419 28.60 -5.81 -12.00
C ASP A 419 28.34 -7.11 -11.24
N LEU A 420 27.18 -7.73 -11.54
CA LEU A 420 26.79 -8.99 -10.92
C LEU A 420 27.70 -10.16 -11.33
N GLN A 421 28.42 -10.07 -12.46
CA GLN A 421 29.34 -11.12 -12.90
C GLN A 421 30.62 -11.16 -12.06
N ALA A 422 31.01 -10.01 -11.47
CA ALA A 422 32.14 -9.92 -10.56
C ALA A 422 31.84 -10.49 -9.16
N LEU A 423 30.58 -10.79 -8.85
CA LEU A 423 30.16 -11.35 -7.56
C LEU A 423 30.23 -12.88 -7.55
N PRO A 424 30.45 -13.53 -6.39
CA PRO A 424 30.25 -14.96 -6.25
C PRO A 424 28.84 -15.36 -6.69
N ALA A 425 28.70 -16.41 -7.50
CA ALA A 425 27.42 -16.77 -8.14
C ALA A 425 26.20 -16.84 -7.20
N PRO A 426 26.30 -17.39 -5.96
CA PRO A 426 25.19 -17.36 -5.01
C PRO A 426 24.77 -15.94 -4.58
N VAL A 427 25.72 -15.01 -4.48
CA VAL A 427 25.48 -13.60 -4.13
C VAL A 427 24.87 -12.86 -5.32
N ALA A 428 25.42 -13.07 -6.52
CA ALA A 428 24.90 -12.52 -7.77
C ALA A 428 23.42 -12.87 -7.96
N ARG A 429 23.03 -14.11 -7.66
CA ARG A 429 21.63 -14.58 -7.71
C ARG A 429 20.71 -13.77 -6.78
N VAL A 430 21.14 -13.48 -5.55
CA VAL A 430 20.34 -12.69 -4.60
C VAL A 430 20.16 -11.26 -5.10
N MET A 431 21.23 -10.62 -5.55
CA MET A 431 21.16 -9.24 -6.06
C MET A 431 20.30 -9.18 -7.32
N ARG A 432 20.44 -10.14 -8.25
CA ARG A 432 19.63 -10.25 -9.46
C ARG A 432 18.15 -10.42 -9.16
N ALA A 433 17.80 -11.31 -8.23
CA ALA A 433 16.41 -11.53 -7.84
C ALA A 433 15.78 -10.25 -7.29
N LEU A 434 16.49 -9.52 -6.43
CA LEU A 434 15.99 -8.26 -5.90
C LEU A 434 15.84 -7.20 -7.01
N GLN A 435 16.83 -7.06 -7.88
CA GLN A 435 16.82 -6.12 -8.99
C GLN A 435 15.63 -6.36 -9.92
N VAL A 436 15.42 -7.60 -10.37
CA VAL A 436 14.30 -7.98 -11.25
C VAL A 436 12.95 -7.65 -10.62
N SER A 437 12.79 -7.90 -9.31
CA SER A 437 11.56 -7.55 -8.60
C SER A 437 11.35 -6.03 -8.51
N LEU A 438 12.39 -5.25 -8.21
CA LEU A 438 12.29 -3.79 -8.10
C LEU A 438 12.03 -3.12 -9.46
N ASP A 439 12.69 -3.61 -10.51
CA ASP A 439 12.48 -3.15 -11.88
C ASP A 439 11.07 -3.43 -12.34
N HIS A 440 10.54 -4.63 -12.05
CA HIS A 440 9.16 -4.96 -12.39
C HIS A 440 8.15 -4.04 -11.68
N LEU A 441 8.39 -3.67 -10.42
CA LEU A 441 7.53 -2.75 -9.67
C LEU A 441 7.59 -1.30 -10.17
N SER A 442 8.66 -0.92 -10.87
CA SER A 442 8.92 0.46 -11.31
C SER A 442 9.00 0.58 -12.84
N ALA A 443 8.52 -0.42 -13.58
CA ALA A 443 8.70 -0.50 -15.02
C ALA A 443 7.80 0.53 -15.72
N ASP A 444 8.37 1.20 -16.73
CA ASP A 444 7.66 2.07 -17.66
C ASP A 444 7.79 1.58 -19.09
N SER A 445 6.77 1.85 -19.90
CA SER A 445 6.81 1.62 -21.35
C SER A 445 7.91 2.47 -22.00
N GLN A 446 8.83 1.82 -22.70
CA GLN A 446 9.86 2.49 -23.49
C GLN A 446 9.40 2.83 -24.91
N ALA A 447 8.18 2.43 -25.29
CA ALA A 447 7.65 2.67 -26.63
C ALA A 447 7.18 4.12 -26.77
N GLN A 448 7.62 4.78 -27.84
CA GLN A 448 7.23 6.15 -28.15
C GLN A 448 5.74 6.23 -28.50
N HIS A 449 5.02 7.11 -27.82
CA HIS A 449 3.62 7.42 -28.16
C HIS A 449 3.50 7.96 -29.59
N ALA A 450 2.42 7.59 -30.28
CA ALA A 450 2.05 8.17 -31.56
C ALA A 450 0.90 9.17 -31.36
N ASP A 451 0.59 9.96 -32.39
CA ASP A 451 -0.36 11.09 -32.33
C ASP A 451 -1.70 10.74 -31.63
N THR A 452 -2.24 9.56 -31.90
CA THR A 452 -3.52 9.09 -31.32
C THR A 452 -3.37 7.79 -30.52
N VAL A 453 -2.14 7.36 -30.21
CA VAL A 453 -1.86 6.06 -29.55
C VAL A 453 -0.85 6.23 -28.42
N LEU A 454 -1.30 5.95 -27.20
CA LEU A 454 -0.44 5.83 -26.03
C LEU A 454 -0.01 4.38 -25.84
N TYR A 455 1.27 4.15 -25.58
CA TYR A 455 1.82 2.82 -25.31
C TYR A 455 2.13 2.67 -23.83
N GLY A 456 1.52 1.68 -23.19
CA GLY A 456 1.76 1.33 -21.79
C GLY A 456 2.28 -0.09 -21.63
N LEU A 457 2.39 -0.54 -20.38
CA LEU A 457 2.65 -1.93 -20.05
C LEU A 457 1.34 -2.73 -20.07
N ALA A 458 1.37 -3.91 -20.70
CA ALA A 458 0.22 -4.79 -20.78
C ALA A 458 -0.04 -5.49 -19.43
N ALA A 459 -0.90 -4.90 -18.60
CA ALA A 459 -1.23 -5.44 -17.27
C ALA A 459 -2.29 -6.56 -17.31
N SER A 460 -3.26 -6.48 -18.24
CA SER A 460 -4.32 -7.48 -18.41
C SER A 460 -4.67 -7.66 -19.88
N LYS A 461 -4.85 -8.91 -20.32
CA LYS A 461 -5.19 -9.24 -21.71
C LYS A 461 -6.66 -8.94 -21.97
N GLY A 462 -6.94 -8.16 -23.00
CA GLY A 462 -8.31 -7.89 -23.47
C GLY A 462 -8.33 -6.69 -24.42
N VAL A 463 -9.47 -6.49 -25.07
CA VAL A 463 -9.78 -5.28 -25.83
C VAL A 463 -11.13 -4.77 -25.33
N TYR A 464 -11.19 -3.49 -25.01
CA TYR A 464 -12.39 -2.84 -24.50
C TYR A 464 -12.43 -1.39 -24.99
N GLU A 465 -13.63 -0.89 -25.30
CA GLU A 465 -13.89 0.49 -25.67
C GLU A 465 -15.00 1.05 -24.79
N GLY A 466 -14.78 2.25 -24.25
CA GLY A 466 -15.73 2.94 -23.38
C GLY A 466 -15.28 4.38 -23.11
N PRO A 467 -16.12 5.19 -22.46
CA PRO A 467 -15.77 6.57 -22.11
C PRO A 467 -14.57 6.62 -21.17
N ALA A 468 -13.56 7.44 -21.49
CA ALA A 468 -12.42 7.65 -20.61
C ALA A 468 -12.84 8.50 -19.39
N ARG A 469 -12.72 7.93 -18.19
CA ARG A 469 -13.01 8.60 -16.92
C ARG A 469 -11.73 8.92 -16.17
N CYS A 470 -11.30 10.18 -16.24
CA CYS A 470 -10.16 10.65 -15.47
C CYS A 470 -10.54 10.88 -14.00
N VAL A 471 -9.95 10.09 -13.10
CA VAL A 471 -10.09 10.16 -11.64
C VAL A 471 -8.71 10.48 -11.07
N SER A 472 -8.60 11.52 -10.26
CA SER A 472 -7.31 11.98 -9.72
C SER A 472 -7.10 11.67 -8.24
N SER A 473 -8.17 11.31 -7.52
CA SER A 473 -8.11 10.84 -6.14
C SER A 473 -9.39 10.08 -5.77
N SER A 474 -9.36 9.41 -4.62
CA SER A 474 -10.53 8.73 -4.02
C SER A 474 -11.78 9.61 -3.84
N ALA A 475 -11.63 10.94 -3.76
CA ALA A 475 -12.75 11.87 -3.65
C ALA A 475 -13.61 11.95 -4.93
N GLU A 476 -13.13 11.39 -6.05
CA GLU A 476 -13.81 11.41 -7.35
C GLU A 476 -14.36 10.03 -7.74
N PHE A 477 -14.33 9.04 -6.84
CA PHE A 477 -14.79 7.67 -7.13
C PHE A 477 -16.28 7.60 -7.46
N ASP A 478 -17.09 8.54 -6.95
CA ASP A 478 -18.52 8.68 -7.25
C ASP A 478 -18.79 8.98 -8.74
N ARG A 479 -17.78 9.48 -9.47
CA ARG A 479 -17.87 9.75 -10.92
C ARG A 479 -17.70 8.49 -11.77
N ILE A 480 -17.27 7.37 -11.19
CA ILE A 480 -17.03 6.12 -11.90
C ILE A 480 -18.36 5.39 -12.12
N VAL A 481 -18.70 5.13 -13.38
CA VAL A 481 -19.91 4.37 -13.73
C VAL A 481 -19.57 3.12 -14.56
N LYS A 482 -20.48 2.15 -14.56
CA LYS A 482 -20.34 0.93 -15.36
C LYS A 482 -20.19 1.31 -16.84
N GLY A 483 -19.12 0.81 -17.45
CA GLY A 483 -18.77 1.09 -18.85
C GLY A 483 -17.65 2.12 -19.05
N ASP A 484 -17.21 2.79 -17.99
CA ASP A 484 -16.07 3.70 -18.06
C ASP A 484 -14.74 2.92 -18.24
N VAL A 485 -13.81 3.51 -19.00
CA VAL A 485 -12.37 3.20 -18.96
C VAL A 485 -11.75 4.11 -17.91
N LEU A 486 -11.41 3.56 -16.75
CA LEU A 486 -10.77 4.32 -15.68
C LEU A 486 -9.36 4.77 -16.11
N VAL A 487 -9.11 6.08 -16.03
CA VAL A 487 -7.80 6.69 -16.22
C VAL A 487 -7.42 7.40 -14.92
N THR A 488 -6.34 6.97 -14.28
CA THR A 488 -5.87 7.56 -13.02
C THR A 488 -4.36 7.76 -13.05
N GLU A 489 -3.90 8.71 -12.23
CA GLU A 489 -2.49 8.79 -11.88
C GLU A 489 -2.16 7.67 -10.88
N SER A 490 -0.94 7.15 -10.98
CA SER A 490 -0.35 6.20 -10.03
C SER A 490 0.37 6.94 -8.92
#